data_AF-A0A0W0YXU7-F1
#
_entry.id   AF-A0A0W0YXU7-F1
#
_cell.length_a   1.000
_cell.length_b   1.000
_cell.length_c   1.000
_cell.angle_alpha   90.00
_cell.angle_beta   90.00
_cell.angle_gamma   90.00
#
_symmetry.space_group_name_H-M   'P 1'
#
loop_
_entity.id
_entity.type
_entity.pdbx_description
1 polymer ?
#
loop_
_entity_poly.entity_id
_entity_poly.type
_entity_poly.pdbx_seq_one_letter_code
_entity_poly.pdbx_strand_id
1 'polypeptide(L)'
;MTASDTTKPADKLTQEDYSQAMNLIGQNLFTALTQSVDKLQPSLRNNNVVFQALAAFLANIVHKQFPDNRDSSKKVIDDLAKLIHLHLDSVA
;
A
#
# COMPACT_ATOMS: atom_id res chain seq x y z
N MET A 1 -23.21 -39.97 -17.13
CA MET A 1 -22.05 -39.08 -16.97
C MET A 1 -22.48 -37.71 -17.43
N THR A 2 -22.91 -36.85 -16.51
CA THR A 2 -23.22 -35.44 -16.79
C THR A 2 -22.48 -34.65 -15.73
N ALA A 3 -21.36 -34.06 -16.12
CA ALA A 3 -20.56 -33.21 -15.25
C ALA A 3 -21.36 -31.95 -14.94
N SER A 4 -21.60 -31.72 -13.65
CA SER A 4 -22.18 -30.50 -13.13
C SER A 4 -21.21 -29.35 -13.38
N ASP A 5 -21.50 -28.54 -14.38
CA ASP A 5 -20.82 -27.27 -14.61
C ASP A 5 -21.41 -26.22 -13.66
N THR A 6 -21.04 -26.33 -12.38
CA THR A 6 -21.27 -25.26 -11.40
C THR A 6 -20.15 -24.24 -11.51
N THR A 7 -20.28 -23.32 -12.47
CA THR A 7 -19.55 -22.05 -12.43
C THR A 7 -20.07 -21.28 -11.20
N LYS A 8 -19.34 -21.38 -10.09
CA LYS A 8 -19.66 -20.65 -8.85
C LYS A 8 -19.65 -19.15 -9.18
N PRO A 9 -20.72 -18.39 -8.88
CA PRO A 9 -20.70 -16.95 -9.10
C PRO A 9 -19.56 -16.36 -8.27
N ALA A 10 -18.77 -15.46 -8.85
CA ALA A 10 -17.76 -14.71 -8.13
C ALA A 10 -18.46 -13.97 -6.99
N ASP A 11 -18.32 -14.48 -5.77
CA ASP A 11 -18.84 -13.84 -4.56
C ASP A 11 -18.32 -12.40 -4.55
N LYS A 12 -19.25 -11.43 -4.55
CA LYS A 12 -18.89 -10.01 -4.47
C LYS A 12 -18.16 -9.78 -3.15
N LEU A 13 -16.90 -9.34 -3.24
CA LEU A 13 -16.11 -8.93 -2.08
C LEU A 13 -16.91 -7.97 -1.19
N THR A 14 -17.04 -8.32 0.08
CA THR A 14 -17.71 -7.52 1.09
C THR A 14 -16.79 -6.40 1.60
N GLN A 15 -17.37 -5.37 2.23
CA GLN A 15 -16.59 -4.33 2.89
C GLN A 15 -15.65 -4.91 3.98
N GLU A 16 -16.08 -6.00 4.62
CA GLU A 16 -15.27 -6.72 5.59
C GLU A 16 -14.04 -7.36 4.94
N ASP A 17 -14.20 -8.01 3.78
CA ASP A 17 -13.08 -8.59 3.02
C ASP A 17 -12.04 -7.52 2.65
N TYR A 18 -12.50 -6.36 2.18
CA TYR A 18 -11.62 -5.22 1.89
C TYR A 18 -10.90 -4.72 3.14
N SER A 19 -11.61 -4.60 4.27
CA SER A 19 -11.03 -4.14 5.53
C SER A 19 -9.97 -5.12 6.05
N GLN A 20 -10.25 -6.43 5.96
CA GLN A 20 -9.29 -7.49 6.32
C GLN A 20 -8.06 -7.46 5.42
N ALA A 21 -8.24 -7.33 4.10
CA ALA A 21 -7.13 -7.23 3.16
C ALA A 21 -6.26 -5.99 3.42
N MET A 22 -6.88 -4.82 3.63
CA MET A 22 -6.17 -3.59 3.99
C MET A 22 -5.39 -3.75 5.29
N ASN A 23 -5.99 -4.33 6.32
CA ASN A 23 -5.33 -4.57 7.60
C ASN A 23 -4.14 -5.54 7.48
N LEU A 24 -4.30 -6.61 6.71
CA LEU A 24 -3.22 -7.57 6.46
C LEU A 24 -2.03 -6.90 5.74
N ILE A 25 -2.31 -6.14 4.67
CA ILE A 25 -1.28 -5.40 3.94
C ILE A 25 -0.61 -4.39 4.87
N GLY A 26 -1.39 -3.62 5.63
CA GLY A 26 -0.88 -2.62 6.57
C GLY A 26 0.04 -3.22 7.62
N GLN A 27 -0.35 -4.32 8.26
CA GLN A 27 0.46 -5.00 9.28
C GLN A 27 1.77 -5.55 8.70
N ASN A 28 1.72 -6.16 7.52
CA ASN A 28 2.92 -6.69 6.86
C ASN A 28 3.91 -5.58 6.50
N LEU A 29 3.41 -4.47 5.94
CA LEU A 29 4.23 -3.30 5.60
C LEU A 29 4.83 -2.65 6.86
N PHE A 30 4.03 -2.48 7.92
CA PHE A 30 4.50 -1.93 9.18
C PHE A 30 5.59 -2.78 9.82
N THR A 31 5.40 -4.10 9.84
CA THR A 31 6.38 -5.05 10.38
C THR A 31 7.69 -5.00 9.58
N ALA A 32 7.61 -5.05 8.25
CA ALA A 32 8.78 -4.98 7.39
C ALA A 32 9.54 -3.66 7.55
N LEU A 33 8.82 -2.54 7.65
CA LEU A 33 9.42 -1.22 7.85
C LEU A 33 10.15 -1.14 9.20
N THR A 34 9.49 -1.57 10.29
CA THR A 34 10.07 -1.54 11.63
C THR A 34 11.35 -2.37 11.70
N GLN A 35 11.30 -3.60 11.17
CA GLN A 35 12.49 -4.47 11.08
C GLN A 35 13.61 -3.86 10.21
N SER A 36 13.26 -3.14 9.14
CA SER A 36 14.25 -2.44 8.31
C SER A 36 14.91 -1.30 9.07
N VAL A 37 14.14 -0.52 9.84
CA VAL A 37 14.67 0.59 10.65
C VAL A 37 15.56 0.08 11.77
N ASP A 38 15.18 -1.01 12.44
CA ASP A 38 15.98 -1.62 13.51
C ASP A 38 17.34 -2.12 13.03
N LYS A 39 17.44 -2.53 11.77
CA LYS A 39 18.70 -2.95 11.14
C LYS A 39 19.62 -1.78 10.77
N LEU A 40 19.13 -0.54 10.76
CA LEU A 40 19.96 0.63 10.47
C LEU A 40 20.92 0.91 11.63
N GLN A 41 22.07 1.49 11.28
CA GLN A 41 22.98 2.06 12.28
C GLN A 41 22.27 3.16 13.08
N PRO A 42 22.52 3.31 14.39
CA PRO A 42 21.85 4.32 15.22
C PRO A 42 21.90 5.75 14.66
N SER A 43 23.02 6.13 14.02
CA SER A 43 23.19 7.43 13.36
C SER A 43 22.23 7.68 12.19
N LEU A 44 21.69 6.61 11.60
CA LEU A 44 20.78 6.65 10.45
C LEU A 44 19.32 6.41 10.85
N ARG A 45 19.04 6.08 12.11
CA ARG A 45 17.67 5.87 12.64
C ARG A 45 17.00 7.21 12.94
N ASN A 46 16.72 7.98 11.90
CA ASN A 46 15.99 9.24 12.01
C ASN A 46 14.81 9.29 11.02
N ASN A 47 13.80 10.08 11.37
CA ASN A 47 12.56 10.17 10.59
C ASN A 47 12.79 10.60 9.14
N ASN A 48 13.79 11.44 8.86
CA ASN A 48 14.07 11.89 7.49
C ASN A 48 14.53 10.72 6.59
N VAL A 49 15.39 9.84 7.08
CA VAL A 49 15.82 8.63 6.33
C VAL A 49 14.63 7.72 6.07
N VAL A 50 13.78 7.51 7.09
CA VAL A 50 12.57 6.68 6.96
C VAL A 50 11.60 7.27 5.94
N PHE A 51 11.35 8.59 5.98
CA PHE A 51 10.45 9.26 5.05
C PHE A 51 10.97 9.25 3.62
N GLN A 52 12.27 9.45 3.41
CA GLN A 52 12.87 9.36 2.08
C GLN A 52 12.79 7.94 1.52
N ALA A 53 13.05 6.92 2.35
CA ALA A 53 12.94 5.53 1.93
C ALA A 53 11.49 5.17 1.54
N LEU A 54 10.50 5.61 2.34
CA LEU A 54 9.08 5.42 2.04
C LEU A 54 8.66 6.14 0.74
N ALA A 55 9.10 7.38 0.55
CA ALA A 55 8.81 8.14 -0.67
C ALA A 55 9.38 7.44 -1.91
N ALA A 56 10.64 6.99 -1.85
CA ALA A 56 11.28 6.26 -2.94
C ALA A 56 10.57 4.92 -3.22
N PHE A 57 10.19 4.19 -2.17
CA PHE A 57 9.45 2.94 -2.30
C PHE A 57 8.11 3.13 -3.02
N LEU A 58 7.30 4.12 -2.59
CA LEU A 58 6.01 4.42 -3.21
C LEU A 58 6.18 4.88 -4.66
N ALA A 59 7.13 5.78 -4.93
CA ALA A 59 7.42 6.23 -6.29
C ALA A 59 7.82 5.06 -7.20
N ASN A 60 8.62 4.12 -6.70
CA ASN A 60 9.03 2.93 -7.46
C ASN A 60 7.87 1.97 -7.73
N ILE A 61 6.96 1.77 -6.76
CA ILE A 61 5.74 0.97 -6.99
C ILE A 61 4.90 1.58 -8.10
N VAL A 62 4.66 2.89 -8.03
CA VAL A 62 3.83 3.59 -9.01
C VAL A 62 4.51 3.58 -10.39
N HIS A 63 5.82 3.84 -10.46
CA HIS A 63 6.56 3.78 -11.72
C HIS A 63 6.50 2.38 -12.36
N LYS A 64 6.57 1.29 -11.58
CA LYS A 64 6.40 -0.07 -12.11
C LYS A 64 5.01 -0.32 -12.71
N GLN A 65 3.97 0.34 -12.20
CA GLN A 65 2.62 0.24 -12.75
C GLN A 65 2.44 1.08 -14.02
N PHE A 66 3.20 2.18 -14.14
CA PHE A 66 3.09 3.16 -15.22
C PHE A 66 4.48 3.57 -15.77
N PRO A 67 5.26 2.64 -16.35
CA PRO A 67 6.67 2.88 -16.68
C PRO A 67 6.89 4.08 -17.62
N ASP A 68 5.98 4.29 -18.57
CA ASP A 68 6.09 5.36 -19.58
C ASP A 68 5.03 6.45 -19.43
N ASN A 69 4.24 6.44 -18.34
CA ASN A 69 3.15 7.38 -18.13
C ASN A 69 3.33 8.18 -16.83
N ARG A 70 4.05 9.31 -16.95
CA ARG A 70 4.32 10.22 -15.85
C ARG A 70 3.06 10.88 -15.30
N ASP A 71 2.07 11.16 -16.15
CA ASP A 71 0.84 11.81 -15.72
C ASP A 71 -0.03 10.87 -14.86
N SER A 72 -0.15 9.61 -15.27
CA SER A 72 -0.79 8.57 -14.45
C SER A 72 -0.03 8.32 -13.16
N SER A 73 1.31 8.30 -13.21
CA SER A 73 2.13 8.16 -12.00
C SER A 73 1.88 9.29 -11.00
N LYS A 74 1.89 10.53 -11.49
CA LYS A 74 1.62 11.72 -10.68
C LYS A 74 0.22 11.67 -10.07
N LYS A 75 -0.80 11.34 -10.88
CA LYS A 75 -2.18 11.23 -10.41
C LYS A 75 -2.33 10.24 -9.27
N VAL A 76 -1.72 9.06 -9.37
CA VAL A 76 -1.79 8.02 -8.31
C VAL A 76 -1.13 8.50 -7.02
N ILE A 77 0.00 9.19 -7.11
CA ILE A 77 0.67 9.77 -5.94
C ILE A 77 -0.20 10.87 -5.31
N ASP A 78 -0.80 11.74 -6.12
CA ASP A 78 -1.69 12.81 -5.64
C ASP A 78 -2.93 12.23 -4.95
N ASP A 79 -3.51 11.17 -5.50
CA ASP A 79 -4.67 10.49 -4.91
C ASP A 79 -4.28 9.77 -3.60
N LEU A 80 -3.09 9.16 -3.53
CA LEU A 80 -2.55 8.59 -2.29
C LEU A 80 -2.33 9.66 -1.21
N ALA A 81 -1.80 10.84 -1.58
CA ALA A 81 -1.61 11.94 -0.65
C ALA A 81 -2.94 12.43 -0.06
N LYS A 82 -4.00 12.53 -0.89
CA LYS A 82 -5.35 12.85 -0.39
C LYS A 82 -5.88 11.81 0.58
N LEU A 83 -5.67 10.52 0.31
CA LEU A 83 -6.09 9.45 1.22
C LEU A 83 -5.38 9.55 2.57
N ILE A 84 -4.08 9.86 2.58
CA ILE A 84 -3.32 10.07 3.81
C ILE A 84 -3.92 11.25 4.61
N HIS A 85 -4.20 12.38 3.95
CA HIS A 85 -4.82 13.53 4.62
C HIS A 85 -6.19 13.20 5.20
N LEU A 86 -7.06 12.53 4.44
CA LEU A 86 -8.37 12.09 4.91
C LEU A 86 -8.27 11.17 6.14
N HIS A 87 -7.31 10.25 6.15
CA HIS A 87 -7.09 9.37 7.30
C HIS A 87 -6.60 10.15 8.52
N LEU A 88 -5.73 11.14 8.36
CA LEU A 88 -5.28 12.00 9.46
C LEU A 88 -6.44 12.81 10.06
N ASP A 89 -7.29 13.39 9.21
CA ASP A 89 -8.47 14.16 9.65
C ASP A 89 -9.50 13.26 10.35
N SER A 90 -9.58 11.98 10.01
CA SER A 90 -10.48 11.01 10.65
C SER A 90 -10.01 10.51 12.02
N VAL A 91 -8.73 10.71 12.35
CA VAL A 91 -8.10 10.32 13.62
C VAL A 91 -8.06 11.49 14.62
N ALA A 92 -8.34 12.72 14.16
CA ALA A 92 -8.44 13.94 14.96
C ALA A 92 -9.84 14.14 15.58
#